data_AF-A0A2N1WDQ4-F1
#
_entry.id   AF-A0A2N1WDQ4-F1
#
_cell.length_a   1.000
_cell.length_b   1.000
_cell.length_c   1.000
_cell.angle_alpha   90.00
_cell.angle_beta   90.00
_cell.angle_gamma   90.00
#
_symmetry.space_group_name_H-M   'P 1'
#
loop_
_entity.id
_entity.type
_entity.pdbx_description
1 polymer ?
#
loop_
_entity_poly.entity_id
_entity_poly.type
_entity_poly.pdbx_seq_one_letter_code
_entity_poly.pdbx_strand_id
1 'polypeptide(L)'
;METATDSDYVNAYDIAVIAAQRLIRGFLPAMREARRKDGDAAIINIASMYGLVSPNLRNYDSAEGSNPPFYGAAKAGLIQL
;
A
#
# COMPACT_ATOMS: atom_id res chain seq x y z
N MET A 1 8.23 3.16 16.55
CA MET A 1 9.37 2.22 16.31
C MET A 1 9.46 1.23 17.44
N GLU A 2 9.39 1.69 18.69
CA GLU A 2 9.49 0.85 19.89
C GLU A 2 8.50 -0.32 19.96
N THR A 3 7.31 -0.19 19.34
CA THR A 3 6.26 -1.21 19.33
C THR A 3 6.19 -2.04 18.04
N ALA A 4 6.95 -1.67 17.00
CA ALA A 4 6.87 -2.31 15.69
C ALA A 4 7.80 -3.52 15.62
N THR A 5 7.28 -4.66 15.16
CA THR A 5 8.04 -5.89 14.98
C THR A 5 8.37 -6.14 13.51
N ASP A 6 9.39 -6.95 13.23
CA ASP A 6 9.73 -7.36 11.86
C ASP A 6 8.55 -8.01 11.13
N SER A 7 7.74 -8.79 11.85
CA SER A 7 6.54 -9.42 11.30
C SER A 7 5.50 -8.39 10.86
N ASP A 8 5.38 -7.25 11.55
CA ASP A 8 4.45 -6.18 11.14
C ASP A 8 4.86 -5.56 9.81
N TYR A 9 6.17 -5.37 9.59
CA TYR A 9 6.68 -4.90 8.30
C TYR A 9 6.37 -5.88 7.17
N VAL A 10 6.64 -7.17 7.40
CA VAL A 10 6.36 -8.22 6.41
C VAL A 10 4.87 -8.28 6.07
N ASN A 11 4.01 -8.30 7.10
CA ASN A 11 2.57 -8.39 6.92
C ASN A 11 2.00 -7.15 6.21
N ALA A 12 2.44 -5.95 6.61
CA ALA A 12 2.01 -4.72 5.97
C ALA A 12 2.42 -4.67 4.49
N TYR A 13 3.63 -5.13 4.17
CA TYR A 13 4.13 -5.15 2.79
C TYR A 13 3.43 -6.22 1.93
N ASP A 14 3.16 -7.41 2.49
CA ASP A 14 2.45 -8.46 1.77
C ASP A 14 1.03 -8.00 1.37
N ILE A 15 0.32 -7.32 2.28
CA ILE A 15 -1.02 -6.79 1.98
C ILE A 15 -0.96 -5.57 1.07
N ALA A 16 -0.08 -4.60 1.33
CA ALA A 16 -0.11 -3.34 0.60
C ALA A 16 0.48 -3.46 -0.81
N VAL A 17 1.58 -4.19 -0.98
CA VAL A 17 2.37 -4.18 -2.21
C VAL A 17 2.27 -5.53 -2.92
N ILE A 18 2.53 -6.64 -2.23
CA ILE A 18 2.54 -7.97 -2.87
C ILE A 18 1.14 -8.35 -3.34
N ALA A 19 0.10 -8.14 -2.52
CA ALA A 19 -1.27 -8.42 -2.92
C ALA A 19 -1.71 -7.56 -4.12
N ALA A 20 -1.38 -6.26 -4.12
CA ALA A 20 -1.65 -5.38 -5.26
C ALA A 20 -0.96 -5.91 -6.53
N GLN A 21 0.33 -6.25 -6.46
CA GLN A 21 1.07 -6.81 -7.59
C GLN A 21 0.48 -8.14 -8.09
N ARG A 22 0.05 -9.03 -7.19
CA ARG A 22 -0.62 -10.30 -7.52
C ARG A 22 -1.94 -10.04 -8.24
N LEU A 23 -2.76 -9.10 -7.75
CA LEU A 23 -4.04 -8.72 -8.37
C LEU A 23 -3.81 -8.14 -9.77
N ILE A 24 -2.87 -7.19 -9.91
CA ILE A 24 -2.50 -6.61 -11.20
C ILE A 24 -2.15 -7.73 -12.19
N ARG A 25 -1.23 -8.63 -11.81
CA ARG A 25 -0.83 -9.75 -12.66
C ARG A 25 -1.99 -10.68 -13.02
N GLY A 26 -2.85 -11.00 -12.06
CA GLY A 26 -4.02 -11.85 -12.26
C GLY A 26 -5.05 -11.24 -13.21
N PHE A 27 -5.24 -9.91 -13.14
CA PHE A 27 -6.21 -9.19 -13.96
C PHE A 27 -5.68 -8.75 -15.33
N LEU A 28 -4.36 -8.78 -15.57
CA LEU A 28 -3.77 -8.37 -16.86
C LEU A 28 -4.48 -8.94 -18.10
N PRO A 29 -4.85 -10.24 -18.18
CA PRO A 29 -5.58 -10.76 -19.34
C PRO A 29 -6.95 -10.10 -19.51
N ALA A 30 -7.71 -9.96 -18.42
CA ALA A 30 -9.03 -9.34 -18.43
C ALA A 30 -8.96 -7.86 -18.77
N MET A 31 -7.96 -7.13 -18.26
CA MET A 31 -7.74 -5.72 -18.58
C MET A 31 -7.38 -5.51 -20.06
N ARG A 32 -6.54 -6.37 -20.63
CA ARG A 32 -6.21 -6.32 -22.07
C ARG A 32 -7.45 -6.54 -22.93
N GLU A 33 -8.32 -7.45 -22.50
CA GLU A 33 -9.58 -7.72 -23.20
C GLU A 33 -10.58 -6.57 -23.05
N ALA A 34 -10.72 -5.99 -21.86
CA ALA A 34 -11.54 -4.80 -21.63
C ALA A 34 -11.06 -3.62 -22.51
N ARG A 35 -9.75 -3.35 -22.55
CA ARG A 35 -9.18 -2.34 -23.45
C ARG A 35 -9.46 -2.64 -24.93
N ARG A 36 -9.49 -3.90 -25.34
CA ARG A 36 -9.81 -4.29 -26.72
C ARG A 36 -11.29 -4.08 -27.05
N LYS A 37 -12.19 -4.30 -26.10
CA LYS A 37 -13.66 -4.20 -26.27
C LYS A 37 -14.18 -2.77 -26.10
N ASP A 38 -13.74 -2.12 -25.04
CA ASP A 38 -14.34 -0.88 -24.52
C ASP A 38 -13.38 0.33 -24.67
N GLY A 39 -12.14 0.08 -25.11
CA GLY A 39 -11.14 1.11 -25.42
C GLY A 39 -10.20 1.47 -24.27
N ASP A 40 -10.52 1.11 -23.03
CA ASP A 40 -9.72 1.45 -21.85
C ASP A 40 -9.81 0.39 -20.73
N ALA A 41 -8.86 0.42 -19.79
CA ALA A 41 -8.85 -0.33 -18.55
C ALA A 41 -7.90 0.33 -17.53
N ALA A 42 -8.36 0.51 -16.29
CA ALA A 42 -7.59 1.17 -15.24
C ALA A 42 -7.45 0.31 -13.97
N ILE A 43 -6.32 0.46 -13.27
CA ILE A 43 -6.13 0.02 -11.88
C ILE A 43 -6.00 1.27 -11.03
N ILE A 44 -6.76 1.33 -9.95
CA ILE A 44 -6.71 2.45 -8.99
C ILE A 44 -6.31 1.87 -7.63
N ASN A 45 -5.10 2.18 -7.19
CA ASN A 45 -4.61 1.81 -5.87
C ASN A 45 -4.94 2.90 -4.84
N ILE A 46 -5.32 2.49 -3.63
CA ILE A 46 -5.55 3.41 -2.51
C ILE A 46 -4.33 3.41 -1.58
N ALA A 47 -3.51 4.45 -1.74
CA ALA A 47 -2.31 4.65 -0.94
C ALA A 47 -2.61 5.43 0.37
N SER A 48 -1.68 6.29 0.78
CA SER A 48 -1.83 7.22 1.90
C SER A 48 -0.84 8.37 1.76
N MET A 49 -1.17 9.55 2.27
CA MET A 49 -0.20 10.65 2.40
C MET A 49 1.05 10.21 3.18
N TYR A 50 0.89 9.26 4.10
CA TYR A 50 2.00 8.76 4.89
C TYR A 50 2.98 7.85 4.13
N GLY A 51 2.69 7.55 2.86
CA GLY A 51 3.67 6.99 1.92
C GLY A 51 4.62 8.04 1.34
N LEU A 52 4.34 9.33 1.53
CA LEU A 52 5.15 10.45 1.05
C LEU A 52 5.76 11.28 2.19
N VAL A 53 5.04 11.38 3.31
CA VAL A 53 5.48 12.16 4.49
C VAL A 53 5.37 11.34 5.78
N SER A 54 6.19 11.65 6.78
CA SER A 54 6.09 10.97 8.08
C SER A 54 4.96 11.57 8.94
N PRO A 55 4.28 10.76 9.79
CA PRO A 55 3.28 11.28 10.71
C PRO A 55 3.91 12.19 11.76
N ASN A 56 3.21 13.26 12.14
CA ASN A 56 3.59 14.06 13.30
C ASN A 56 3.11 13.34 14.56
N LEU A 57 4.03 12.66 15.26
CA LEU A 57 3.71 11.86 16.45
C LEU A 57 3.11 12.69 17.61
N ARG A 58 3.33 14.01 17.64
CA ARG A 58 2.72 14.91 18.63
C ARG A 58 1.20 15.02 18.51
N ASN A 59 0.61 14.54 17.41
CA ASN A 59 -0.83 14.52 17.21
C ASN A 59 -1.49 13.28 17.82
N TYR A 60 -0.73 12.39 18.48
CA TYR A 60 -1.22 11.12 19.00
C TYR A 60 -1.06 11.08 20.53
N ASP A 61 -2.05 10.51 21.20
CA ASP A 61 -2.09 10.42 22.66
C ASP A 61 -1.14 9.33 23.22
N SER A 62 -0.79 8.33 22.40
CA SER A 62 0.13 7.25 22.78
C SER A 62 0.96 6.72 21.62
N ALA A 63 2.06 6.03 21.94
CA ALA A 63 2.91 5.38 20.95
C ALA A 63 2.19 4.23 20.24
N GLU A 64 1.38 3.45 20.95
CA GLU A 64 0.60 2.33 20.42
C GLU A 64 -0.50 2.79 19.46
N GLY A 65 -1.11 3.95 19.70
CA GLY A 65 -2.13 4.53 18.83
C GLY A 65 -1.55 5.33 17.64
N SER A 66 -0.24 5.54 17.62
CA SER A 66 0.42 6.29 16.55
C SER A 66 0.48 5.49 15.26
N ASN A 67 0.41 6.18 14.12
CA ASN A 67 0.52 5.49 12.83
C ASN A 67 1.93 4.88 12.69
N PRO A 68 2.05 3.56 12.56
CA PRO A 68 3.33 2.90 12.66
C PRO A 68 4.21 3.14 11.42
N PRO A 69 5.55 3.09 11.57
CA PRO A 69 6.49 3.35 10.48
C PRO A 69 6.34 2.36 9.31
N PHE A 70 6.03 1.08 9.58
CA PHE A 70 5.81 0.07 8.54
C PHE A 70 4.63 0.38 7.63
N TYR A 71 3.59 1.06 8.15
CA TYR A 71 2.45 1.47 7.34
C TYR A 71 2.88 2.49 6.27
N GLY A 72 3.66 3.49 6.67
CA GLY A 72 4.20 4.49 5.75
C GLY A 72 5.11 3.84 4.69
N ALA A 73 6.03 2.97 5.11
CA ALA A 73 6.93 2.25 4.22
C ALA A 73 6.17 1.37 3.19
N ALA A 74 5.15 0.64 3.64
CA ALA A 74 4.33 -0.20 2.78
C ALA A 74 3.50 0.64 1.79
N LYS A 75 2.94 1.77 2.23
CA LYS A 75 2.21 2.70 1.36
C LYS A 75 3.12 3.42 0.37
N ALA A 76 4.36 3.74 0.73
CA ALA A 76 5.37 4.25 -0.21
C ALA A 76 5.67 3.22 -1.31
N GLY A 77 5.83 1.95 -0.94
CA GLY A 77 5.97 0.86 -1.89
C GLY A 77 4.79 0.73 -2.86
N LEU A 78 3.56 0.88 -2.34
CA LEU A 78 2.35 0.85 -3.17
C LEU A 78 2.23 2.08 -4.11
N ILE A 79 2.75 3.24 -3.73
CA ILE A 79 2.78 4.43 -4.60
C ILE A 79 3.74 4.22 -5.77
N GLN A 80 4.87 3.57 -5.53
CA GLN A 80 5.90 3.33 -6.55
C GLN A 80 5.57 2.16 -7.50
N LEU A 81 4.70 1.24 -7.07
CA LEU A 81 4.25 0.06 -7.83
C LEU A 81 3.41 0.44 -9.05
#